data_AF-A0A6A6ZXH3-F1
#
_entry.id   AF-A0A6A6ZXH3-F1
#
_cell.length_a   1.000
_cell.length_b   1.000
_cell.length_c   1.000
_cell.angle_alpha   90.00
_cell.angle_beta   90.00
_cell.angle_gamma   90.00
#
_symmetry.space_group_name_H-M   'P 1'
#
loop_
_entity.id
_entity.type
_entity.pdbx_description
1 polymer ?
#
loop_
_entity_poly.entity_id
_entity_poly.type
_entity_poly.pdbx_seq_one_letter_code
_entity_poly.pdbx_strand_id
1 'polypeptide(L)'
;MQPQAIPPNSITLDGLCDRITFLLRRILPTVWTANNLTMLATSLANSIIFLGRSGQLGPDGLSSYSDIFMVIGYEGKGPCRYLGLAVMAPVQLRILMRTGSYDVRGRDPMRDRDCLQHMKDGFHNVAMDQWKTVQESINKSRRLR
;
A
#
# COMPACT_ATOMS: atom_id res chain seq x y z
N MET A 1 33.14 -14.15 -9.25
CA MET A 1 31.77 -13.92 -9.79
C MET A 1 31.60 -12.43 -9.97
N GLN A 2 31.44 -11.94 -11.19
CA GLN A 2 31.17 -10.52 -11.42
C GLN A 2 29.74 -10.19 -10.93
N PRO A 3 29.51 -9.05 -10.26
CA PRO A 3 28.16 -8.63 -9.90
C PRO A 3 27.37 -8.40 -11.19
N GLN A 4 26.32 -9.19 -11.41
CA GLN A 4 25.39 -8.94 -12.51
C GLN A 4 24.75 -7.57 -12.29
N ALA A 5 24.98 -6.66 -13.23
CA ALA A 5 24.32 -5.35 -13.22
C ALA A 5 22.81 -5.56 -13.32
N ILE A 6 22.08 -5.00 -12.36
CA ILE A 6 20.61 -5.01 -12.38
C ILE A 6 20.17 -4.20 -13.62
N PRO A 7 19.32 -4.76 -14.51
CA PRO A 7 18.82 -4.02 -15.64
C PRO A 7 18.17 -2.70 -15.17
N PRO A 8 18.38 -1.58 -15.87
CA PRO A 8 17.96 -0.24 -15.41
C PRO A 8 16.45 -0.09 -15.17
N ASN A 9 15.64 -0.99 -15.74
CA ASN A 9 14.18 -1.01 -15.58
C ASN A 9 13.68 -2.08 -14.61
N SER A 10 14.57 -2.71 -13.84
CA SER A 10 14.17 -3.76 -12.89
C SER A 10 13.45 -3.16 -11.69
N ILE A 11 12.37 -3.82 -11.28
CA ILE A 11 11.68 -3.52 -10.03
C ILE A 11 12.54 -4.04 -8.87
N THR A 12 13.03 -3.15 -8.03
CA THR A 12 13.85 -3.47 -6.84
C THR A 12 13.03 -3.28 -5.57
N LEU A 13 13.44 -3.95 -4.49
CA LEU A 13 12.83 -3.75 -3.18
C LEU A 13 12.89 -2.29 -2.75
N ASP A 14 14.04 -1.64 -2.94
CA ASP A 14 14.25 -0.24 -2.56
C ASP A 14 13.32 0.68 -3.36
N GLY A 15 13.18 0.48 -4.67
CA GLY A 15 12.27 1.27 -5.49
C GLY A 15 10.80 1.06 -5.12
N LEU A 16 10.41 -0.16 -4.72
CA LEU A 16 9.08 -0.44 -4.18
C LEU A 16 8.86 0.32 -2.86
N CYS A 17 9.82 0.25 -1.95
CA CYS A 17 9.78 0.96 -0.67
C CYS A 17 9.68 2.47 -0.86
N ASP A 18 10.46 3.05 -1.78
CA ASP A 18 10.43 4.48 -2.09
C ASP A 18 9.07 4.90 -2.65
N ARG A 19 8.54 4.13 -3.61
CA ARG A 19 7.21 4.38 -4.19
C ARG A 19 6.11 4.33 -3.13
N ILE A 20 6.10 3.30 -2.29
CA ILE A 20 5.09 3.15 -1.23
C ILE A 20 5.23 4.26 -0.21
N THR A 21 6.45 4.57 0.23
CA THR A 21 6.72 5.66 1.19
C THR A 21 6.24 7.00 0.65
N PHE A 22 6.50 7.29 -0.63
CA PHE A 22 6.01 8.50 -1.29
C PHE A 22 4.48 8.59 -1.25
N LEU A 23 3.77 7.51 -1.58
CA LEU A 23 2.31 7.49 -1.55
C LEU A 23 1.76 7.64 -0.13
N LEU A 24 2.33 6.93 0.84
CA LEU A 24 1.92 6.99 2.24
C LEU A 24 2.11 8.40 2.82
N ARG A 25 3.23 9.07 2.55
CA ARG A 25 3.49 10.45 3.02
C ARG A 25 2.48 11.48 2.53
N ARG A 26 1.85 11.25 1.38
CA ARG A 26 0.82 12.16 0.83
C ARG A 26 -0.53 12.03 1.51
N ILE A 27 -0.75 10.93 2.23
CA ILE A 27 -2.06 10.55 2.78
C ILE A 27 -2.04 10.56 4.30
N LEU A 28 -0.96 10.05 4.90
CA LEU A 28 -0.81 9.93 6.34
C LEU A 28 -0.39 11.26 7.00
N PRO A 29 -0.81 11.49 8.26
CA PRO A 29 -0.43 12.69 8.99
C PRO A 29 1.07 12.74 9.29
N THR A 30 1.59 13.94 9.59
CA THR A 30 3.02 14.21 9.83
C THR A 30 3.62 13.51 11.04
N VAL A 31 2.79 12.96 11.94
CA VAL A 31 3.22 12.15 13.10
C VAL A 31 3.97 10.88 12.69
N TRP A 32 3.83 10.44 11.44
CA TRP A 32 4.55 9.29 10.91
C TRP A 32 6.03 9.62 10.66
N THR A 33 6.90 9.08 11.53
CA THR A 33 8.34 9.24 11.40
C THR A 33 8.89 8.45 10.19
N ALA A 34 10.07 8.84 9.72
CA ALA A 34 10.76 8.12 8.64
C ALA A 34 10.93 6.63 8.96
N ASN A 35 11.35 6.29 10.18
CA ASN A 35 11.55 4.90 10.59
C ASN A 35 10.26 4.07 10.49
N ASN A 36 9.16 4.60 11.03
CA ASN A 36 7.88 3.91 11.06
C ASN A 36 7.32 3.71 9.64
N LEU A 37 7.45 4.71 8.78
CA LEU A 37 7.07 4.62 7.37
C LEU A 37 7.92 3.61 6.61
N THR A 38 9.25 3.64 6.78
CA THR A 38 10.15 2.71 6.10
C THR A 38 9.81 1.27 6.48
N MET A 39 9.57 0.98 7.75
CA MET A 39 9.20 -0.38 8.19
C MET A 39 7.88 -0.85 7.57
N LEU A 40 6.86 0.03 7.58
CA LEU A 40 5.57 -0.28 6.96
C LEU A 40 5.71 -0.47 5.43
N ALA A 41 6.45 0.41 4.76
CA ALA A 41 6.71 0.34 3.33
C ALA A 41 7.46 -0.95 2.96
N THR A 42 8.47 -1.34 3.73
CA THR A 42 9.19 -2.61 3.54
C THR A 42 8.26 -3.81 3.72
N SER A 43 7.36 -3.80 4.70
CA SER A 43 6.38 -4.87 4.87
C SER A 43 5.45 -4.97 3.64
N LEU A 44 4.93 -3.85 3.16
CA LEU A 44 4.05 -3.79 1.99
C LEU A 44 4.79 -4.18 0.69
N ALA A 45 6.04 -3.75 0.52
CA ALA A 45 6.88 -4.12 -0.61
C ALA A 45 7.14 -5.63 -0.64
N ASN A 46 7.40 -6.24 0.52
CA ASN A 46 7.51 -7.70 0.63
C ASN A 46 6.20 -8.41 0.25
N SER A 47 5.04 -7.86 0.62
CA SER A 47 3.75 -8.38 0.15
C SER A 47 3.61 -8.33 -1.36
N ILE A 48 4.04 -7.24 -2.02
CA ILE A 48 4.06 -7.13 -3.49
C ILE A 48 4.97 -8.21 -4.10
N ILE A 49 6.18 -8.39 -3.56
CA ILE A 49 7.11 -9.43 -4.02
C ILE A 49 6.49 -10.82 -3.86
N PHE A 50 5.79 -11.07 -2.75
CA PHE A 50 5.08 -12.33 -2.53
C PHE A 50 3.93 -12.54 -3.52
N LEU A 51 3.15 -11.50 -3.83
CA LEU A 51 2.11 -11.54 -4.87
C LEU A 51 2.71 -11.86 -6.24
N GLY A 52 3.86 -11.26 -6.58
CA GLY A 52 4.58 -11.56 -7.82
C GLY A 52 5.05 -13.02 -7.87
N ARG A 53 5.69 -13.50 -6.79
CA ARG A 53 6.17 -14.89 -6.69
C ARG A 53 5.04 -15.93 -6.72
N SER A 54 3.85 -15.57 -6.26
CA SER A 54 2.66 -16.44 -6.29
C SER A 54 1.86 -16.32 -7.61
N GLY A 55 2.38 -15.60 -8.61
CA GLY A 55 1.72 -15.42 -9.91
C GLY A 55 0.49 -14.51 -9.89
N GLN A 56 0.18 -13.88 -8.75
CA GLN A 56 -1.02 -13.05 -8.59
C GLN A 56 -0.92 -11.70 -9.30
N LEU A 57 0.28 -11.30 -9.72
CA LEU A 57 0.54 -10.13 -10.55
C LEU A 57 0.61 -10.48 -12.05
N GLY A 58 0.32 -11.73 -12.42
CA GLY A 58 0.44 -12.21 -13.79
C GLY A 58 1.87 -12.60 -14.17
N PRO A 59 2.07 -13.10 -15.40
CA PRO A 59 3.35 -13.65 -15.86
C PRO A 59 4.46 -12.60 -15.93
N ASP A 60 4.10 -11.36 -16.26
CA ASP A 60 5.05 -10.25 -16.40
C ASP A 60 5.28 -9.49 -15.07
N GLY A 61 4.54 -9.84 -14.01
CA GLY A 61 4.61 -9.16 -12.73
C GLY A 61 4.25 -7.67 -12.83
N LEU A 62 5.06 -6.81 -12.22
CA LEU A 62 4.90 -5.36 -12.34
C LEU A 62 5.67 -4.82 -13.54
N SER A 63 4.98 -4.04 -14.35
CA SER A 63 5.57 -3.35 -15.50
C SER A 63 6.26 -2.04 -15.08
N SER A 64 5.77 -1.39 -14.02
CA SER A 64 6.25 -0.10 -13.54
C SER A 64 5.95 0.13 -12.06
N TYR A 65 6.74 0.99 -11.39
CA TYR A 65 6.38 1.51 -10.06
C TYR A 65 5.07 2.32 -10.08
N SER A 66 4.66 2.84 -11.24
CA SER A 66 3.38 3.54 -11.40
C SER A 66 2.17 2.61 -11.24
N ASP A 67 2.37 1.30 -11.38
CA ASP A 67 1.35 0.28 -11.13
C ASP A 67 0.96 0.22 -9.64
N ILE A 68 1.72 0.87 -8.76
CA ILE A 68 1.42 1.03 -7.34
C ILE A 68 0.85 2.44 -7.12
N PHE A 69 -0.36 2.56 -6.62
CA PHE A 69 -1.05 3.84 -6.49
C PHE A 69 -2.10 3.83 -5.36
N MET A 70 -2.50 5.05 -4.96
CA MET A 70 -3.65 5.25 -4.09
C MET A 70 -4.93 5.28 -4.94
N VAL A 71 -5.96 4.56 -4.51
CA VAL A 71 -7.25 4.45 -5.21
C VAL A 71 -8.40 4.77 -4.28
N ILE A 72 -9.43 5.43 -4.80
CA ILE A 72 -10.75 5.46 -4.16
C ILE A 72 -11.63 4.47 -4.91
N GLY A 73 -11.94 3.35 -4.26
CA GLY A 73 -12.77 2.30 -4.82
C GLY A 73 -14.21 2.33 -4.31
N TYR A 74 -15.01 1.41 -4.83
CA TYR A 74 -16.42 1.25 -4.55
C TYR A 74 -16.67 -0.17 -4.06
N GLU A 75 -17.53 -0.34 -3.05
CA GLU A 75 -18.00 -1.66 -2.63
C GLU A 75 -19.52 -1.79 -2.79
N GLY A 76 -19.94 -2.82 -3.52
CA GLY A 76 -21.34 -3.16 -3.70
C GLY A 76 -22.10 -2.21 -4.62
N LYS A 77 -23.43 -2.22 -4.52
CA LYS A 77 -24.36 -1.40 -5.33
C LYS A 77 -24.73 -0.05 -4.69
N GLY A 78 -24.09 0.31 -3.57
CA GLY A 78 -24.42 1.50 -2.79
C GLY A 78 -23.40 2.64 -2.93
N PRO A 79 -23.60 3.77 -2.23
CA PRO A 79 -22.65 4.87 -2.14
C PRO A 79 -21.43 4.54 -1.25
N CYS A 80 -21.08 3.26 -1.07
CA CYS A 80 -19.99 2.88 -0.17
C CYS A 80 -18.64 2.99 -0.86
N ARG A 81 -17.75 3.83 -0.33
CA ARG A 81 -16.40 4.08 -0.87
C ARG A 81 -15.32 3.70 0.13
N TYR A 82 -14.16 3.29 -0.40
CA TYR A 82 -12.95 3.05 0.40
C TYR A 82 -11.74 3.75 -0.24
N LEU A 83 -10.76 4.10 0.59
CA LEU A 83 -9.44 4.56 0.15
C LEU A 83 -8.46 3.41 0.34
N GLY A 84 -7.65 3.12 -0.67
CA GLY A 84 -6.71 2.00 -0.62
C GLY A 84 -5.39 2.28 -1.29
N LEU A 85 -4.33 1.66 -0.79
CA LEU A 85 -3.09 1.44 -1.51
C LEU A 85 -3.25 0.15 -2.32
N ALA A 86 -3.03 0.25 -3.62
CA ALA A 86 -3.27 -0.84 -4.55
C ALA A 86 -2.10 -1.04 -5.49
N VAL A 87 -2.06 -2.24 -6.07
CA VAL A 87 -1.16 -2.61 -7.16
C VAL A 87 -1.97 -3.16 -8.33
N MET A 88 -1.69 -2.66 -9.54
CA MET A 88 -2.29 -3.14 -10.77
C MET A 88 -1.84 -4.58 -11.03
N ALA A 89 -2.79 -5.44 -11.36
CA ALA A 89 -2.51 -6.77 -11.90
C ALA A 89 -3.46 -7.03 -13.08
N PRO A 90 -3.10 -7.92 -14.03
CA PRO A 90 -3.78 -8.03 -15.32
C PRO A 90 -5.28 -8.32 -15.26
N VAL A 91 -5.74 -9.04 -14.23
CA VAL A 91 -7.14 -9.48 -14.11
C VAL A 91 -7.90 -8.69 -13.04
N GLN A 92 -7.22 -8.21 -12.01
CA GLN A 92 -7.87 -7.57 -10.88
C GLN A 92 -6.90 -6.64 -10.14
N LEU A 93 -7.40 -5.50 -9.68
CA LEU A 93 -6.68 -4.65 -8.75
C LEU A 93 -6.43 -5.37 -7.42
N ARG A 94 -5.15 -5.49 -7.02
CA ARG A 94 -4.78 -6.06 -5.72
C ARG A 94 -4.66 -4.95 -4.69
N ILE A 95 -5.52 -5.00 -3.68
CA ILE A 95 -5.49 -4.04 -2.58
C ILE A 95 -4.51 -4.52 -1.51
N LEU A 96 -3.50 -3.70 -1.21
CA LEU A 96 -2.48 -4.00 -0.21
C LEU A 96 -2.91 -3.52 1.18
N MET A 97 -3.60 -2.38 1.22
CA MET A 97 -4.11 -1.77 2.44
C MET A 97 -5.31 -0.91 2.06
N ARG A 98 -6.41 -0.97 2.82
CA ARG A 98 -7.57 -0.12 2.58
C ARG A 98 -8.30 0.23 3.85
N THR A 99 -9.00 1.36 3.81
CA THR A 99 -10.01 1.69 4.81
C THR A 99 -11.17 0.71 4.81
N GLY A 100 -11.97 0.77 5.87
CA GLY A 100 -13.35 0.32 5.78
C GLY A 100 -14.12 1.08 4.69
N SER A 101 -15.27 0.53 4.31
CA SER A 101 -16.19 1.17 3.39
C SER A 101 -17.13 2.11 4.12
N TYR A 102 -17.21 3.35 3.65
CA TYR A 102 -18.06 4.38 4.24
C TYR A 102 -19.15 4.79 3.26
N ASP A 103 -20.38 4.92 3.76
CA ASP A 103 -21.46 5.57 3.02
C ASP A 103 -21.17 7.06 2.93
N VAL A 104 -20.91 7.54 1.71
CA VAL A 104 -20.61 8.95 1.46
C VAL A 104 -21.87 9.80 1.22
N ARG A 105 -23.07 9.22 1.34
CA ARG A 105 -24.39 9.86 1.17
C ARG A 105 -24.50 10.66 -0.13
N GLY A 106 -23.95 10.10 -1.21
CA GLY A 106 -23.93 10.73 -2.53
C GLY A 106 -22.83 11.80 -2.73
N ARG A 107 -22.00 12.08 -1.72
CA ARG A 107 -20.85 12.99 -1.86
C ARG A 107 -19.66 12.25 -2.47
N ASP A 108 -19.09 12.77 -3.55
CA ASP A 108 -17.94 12.12 -4.17
C ASP A 108 -16.64 12.51 -3.45
N PRO A 109 -15.92 11.60 -2.76
CA PRO A 109 -14.65 11.92 -2.11
C PRO A 109 -13.54 12.35 -3.09
N MET A 110 -13.71 12.17 -4.39
CA MET A 110 -12.81 12.76 -5.39
C MET A 110 -13.03 14.28 -5.57
N ARG A 111 -14.18 14.80 -5.12
CA ARG A 111 -14.61 16.20 -5.29
C ARG A 111 -14.85 16.92 -3.96
N ASP A 112 -15.28 16.18 -2.93
CA ASP A 112 -15.58 16.68 -1.59
C ASP A 112 -14.38 16.46 -0.66
N ARG A 113 -13.81 17.57 -0.17
CA ARG A 113 -12.60 17.55 0.67
C ARG A 113 -12.83 16.95 2.05
N ASP A 114 -14.00 17.16 2.65
CA ASP A 114 -14.31 16.66 3.98
C ASP A 114 -14.51 15.14 3.94
N CYS A 115 -15.17 14.66 2.89
CA CYS A 115 -15.32 13.24 2.62
C CYS A 115 -13.97 12.57 2.38
N LEU A 116 -13.10 13.20 1.57
CA LEU A 116 -11.74 12.72 1.38
C LEU A 116 -10.95 12.68 2.70
N GLN A 117 -11.05 13.73 3.52
CA GLN A 117 -10.34 13.80 4.80
C GLN A 117 -10.79 12.70 5.75
N HIS A 118 -12.11 12.46 5.85
CA HIS A 118 -12.64 11.35 6.65
C HIS A 118 -12.09 9.99 6.21
N MET A 119 -11.97 9.76 4.90
CA MET A 119 -11.34 8.54 4.38
C MET A 119 -9.84 8.47 4.70
N LYS A 120 -9.12 9.59 4.68
CA LYS A 120 -7.70 9.63 5.08
C LYS A 120 -7.53 9.29 6.56
N ASP A 121 -8.41 9.76 7.42
CA ASP A 121 -8.37 9.46 8.86
C ASP A 121 -8.65 7.97 9.10
N GLY A 122 -9.62 7.39 8.39
CA GLY A 122 -9.85 5.95 8.39
C GLY A 122 -8.63 5.16 7.90
N PHE A 123 -7.93 5.67 6.87
CA PHE A 123 -6.73 5.03 6.32
C PHE A 123 -5.55 5.10 7.27
N HIS A 124 -5.43 6.21 8.01
CA HIS A 124 -4.45 6.34 9.07
C HIS A 124 -4.62 5.27 10.15
N ASN A 125 -5.84 5.00 10.58
CA ASN A 125 -6.11 3.97 11.60
C ASN A 125 -5.68 2.58 11.11
N VAL A 126 -6.02 2.23 9.87
CA VAL A 126 -5.59 0.96 9.28
C VAL A 126 -4.06 0.89 9.15
N ALA A 127 -3.41 1.98 8.76
CA ALA A 127 -1.96 2.04 8.72
C ALA A 127 -1.33 1.82 10.11
N MET A 128 -1.92 2.39 11.17
CA MET A 128 -1.46 2.17 12.55
C MET A 128 -1.62 0.72 13.00
N ASP A 129 -2.70 0.06 12.62
CA ASP A 129 -2.91 -1.35 12.95
C ASP A 129 -1.93 -2.26 12.19
N GLN A 130 -1.72 -1.99 10.90
CA GLN A 130 -0.72 -2.68 10.09
C GLN A 130 0.70 -2.44 10.64
N TRP A 131 1.01 -1.22 11.07
CA TRP A 131 2.24 -0.88 11.78
C TRP A 131 2.37 -1.85 12.95
N LYS A 132 1.39 -1.91 13.88
CA LYS A 132 1.48 -2.70 15.13
C LYS A 132 1.82 -4.16 14.87
N THR A 133 1.14 -4.77 13.90
CA THR A 133 1.44 -6.15 13.48
C THR A 133 2.89 -6.33 13.02
N VAL A 134 3.47 -5.34 12.36
CA VAL A 134 4.89 -5.35 11.96
C VAL A 134 5.84 -5.26 13.16
N GLN A 135 5.59 -4.43 14.21
CA GLN A 135 6.42 -4.47 15.45
C GLN A 135 6.37 -5.86 16.04
N GLU A 136 5.18 -6.40 16.21
CA GLU A 136 4.96 -7.65 16.93
C GLU A 136 5.71 -8.79 16.24
N SER A 137 5.65 -8.86 14.92
CA SER A 137 6.39 -9.84 14.12
C SER A 137 7.91 -9.72 14.27
N ILE A 138 8.43 -8.49 14.26
CA ILE A 138 9.87 -8.22 14.44
C ILE A 138 10.32 -8.58 15.85
N ASN A 139 9.55 -8.19 16.86
CA ASN A 139 9.84 -8.48 18.26
C ASN A 139 9.82 -9.99 18.53
N LYS A 140 8.86 -10.73 17.95
CA LYS A 140 8.81 -12.18 18.02
C LYS A 140 10.03 -12.83 17.37
N SER A 141 10.43 -12.36 16.18
CA SER A 141 11.60 -12.89 15.47
C SER A 141 12.92 -12.64 16.21
N ARG A 142 13.01 -11.54 16.98
CA ARG A 142 14.19 -11.25 17.82
C ARG A 142 14.28 -12.12 19.08
N ARG A 143 13.15 -12.58 19.62
CA ARG A 143 13.11 -13.46 20.80
C ARG A 143 13.46 -14.92 20.51
N LEU A 144 13.45 -15.31 19.24
CA LEU A 144 13.77 -16.67 18.76
C LEU A 144 15.23 -16.79 18.31
N ARG A 145 16.02 -15.72 18.43
CA ARG A 145 17.47 -15.68 18.18
C ARG A 145 18.19 -15.51 19.51
#